data_AF-W0PJV0-F1
#
_entry.id   AF-W0PJV0-F1
#
_cell.length_a   1.000
_cell.length_b   1.000
_cell.length_c   1.000
_cell.angle_alpha   90.00
_cell.angle_beta   90.00
_cell.angle_gamma   90.00
#
_symmetry.space_group_name_H-M   'P 1'
#
loop_
_entity.id
_entity.type
_entity.pdbx_description
1 polymer ?
#
loop_
_entity_poly.entity_id
_entity_poly.type
_entity_poly.pdbx_seq_one_letter_code
_entity_poly.pdbx_strand_id
1 'polypeptide(L)'
;MNRIKNAKFRPFVELPLEDRQAEATRLQQQIDQYIYEYGGGFTSRAMLNEPGRPEIYDQSFSFYFLGKDKLTIWNAIIITARKAFWDEVNDLARNRATDMLTDEELEEVFNVEFVPVQWSPTGEVLGYSRAEKEERRFEKFGGLTYHEMCRKLETDIIHNEPPPIYESYSHDRSYVYGIGLYIVVDKEVINQPAIDAAIERFLELGEREWGFNPSCSKESIAV
;
A
#
# COMPACT_ATOMS: atom_id res chain seq x y z
N MET A 1 1.38 -5.82 -34.33
CA MET A 1 2.03 -5.95 -33.00
C MET A 1 3.37 -5.23 -33.03
N ASN A 2 3.37 -3.92 -32.72
CA ASN A 2 4.61 -3.17 -32.54
C ASN A 2 5.19 -3.53 -31.18
N ARG A 3 6.38 -4.16 -31.18
CA ARG A 3 7.21 -4.34 -29.98
C ARG A 3 7.55 -2.95 -29.44
N ILE A 4 6.88 -2.53 -28.38
CA ILE A 4 7.35 -1.45 -27.52
C ILE A 4 8.71 -1.94 -27.01
N LYS A 5 9.79 -1.23 -27.38
CA LYS A 5 11.13 -1.48 -26.84
C LYS A 5 11.00 -1.41 -25.32
N ASN A 6 11.35 -2.50 -24.63
CA ASN A 6 11.50 -2.52 -23.17
C ASN A 6 12.43 -1.37 -22.77
N ALA A 7 11.86 -0.24 -22.35
CA ALA A 7 12.62 0.73 -21.57
C ALA A 7 13.11 -0.05 -20.35
N LYS A 8 14.44 -0.14 -20.18
CA LYS A 8 15.00 -0.78 -18.99
C LYS A 8 14.43 -0.05 -17.78
N PHE A 9 13.84 -0.81 -16.87
CA PHE A 9 13.40 -0.32 -15.58
C PHE A 9 14.55 0.47 -14.95
N ARG A 10 14.30 1.75 -14.67
CA ARG A 10 15.28 2.65 -14.08
C ARG A 10 14.58 3.41 -12.95
N PRO A 11 14.96 3.18 -11.69
CA PRO A 11 14.43 3.94 -10.57
C PRO A 11 14.62 5.44 -10.75
N PHE A 12 13.73 6.25 -10.16
CA PHE A 12 13.79 7.70 -10.27
C PHE A 12 15.15 8.28 -9.86
N VAL A 13 15.73 7.73 -8.79
CA VAL A 13 17.03 8.17 -8.25
C VAL A 13 18.20 7.96 -9.21
N GLU A 14 18.05 7.08 -10.20
CA GLU A 14 19.07 6.79 -11.22
C GLU A 14 18.88 7.59 -12.51
N LEU A 15 17.81 8.39 -12.59
CA LEU A 15 17.57 9.26 -13.74
C LEU A 15 18.62 10.39 -13.79
N PRO A 16 19.05 10.78 -15.00
CA PRO A 16 19.80 12.02 -15.21
C PRO A 16 19.14 13.23 -14.54
N LEU A 17 19.94 14.22 -14.17
CA LEU A 17 19.43 15.41 -13.48
C LEU A 17 18.34 16.15 -14.29
N GLU A 18 18.54 16.30 -15.60
CA GLU A 18 17.58 16.97 -16.49
C GLU A 18 16.23 16.25 -16.52
N ASP A 19 16.24 14.92 -16.56
CA ASP A 19 15.02 14.10 -16.52
C ASP A 19 14.29 14.24 -15.18
N ARG A 20 15.04 14.25 -14.06
CA ARG A 20 14.45 14.49 -12.72
C ARG A 20 13.84 15.89 -12.61
N GLN A 21 14.49 16.90 -13.17
CA GLN A 21 13.97 18.28 -13.19
C GLN A 21 12.69 18.40 -14.02
N ALA A 22 12.63 17.71 -15.17
CA ALA A 22 11.44 17.66 -16.01
C ALA A 22 10.25 17.01 -15.27
N GLU A 23 10.49 15.87 -14.61
CA GLU A 23 9.44 15.20 -13.81
C GLU A 23 9.00 16.05 -12.61
N ALA A 24 9.93 16.71 -11.90
CA ALA A 24 9.58 17.58 -10.78
C ALA A 24 8.74 18.79 -11.23
N THR A 25 9.10 19.39 -12.37
CA THR A 25 8.33 20.49 -12.98
C THR A 25 6.92 20.03 -13.36
N ARG A 26 6.82 18.84 -13.97
CA ARG A 26 5.53 18.24 -14.33
C ARG A 26 4.67 18.00 -13.10
N LEU A 27 5.26 17.47 -12.02
CA LEU A 27 4.54 17.25 -10.78
C LEU A 27 4.05 18.57 -10.16
N GLN A 28 4.88 19.61 -10.13
CA GLN A 28 4.46 20.94 -9.65
C GLN A 28 3.25 21.46 -10.43
N GLN A 29 3.26 21.34 -11.77
CA GLN A 29 2.13 21.74 -12.60
C GLN A 29 0.85 20.95 -12.27
N GLN A 30 0.96 19.67 -11.96
CA GLN A 30 -0.18 18.85 -11.54
C GLN A 30 -0.72 19.27 -10.17
N ILE A 31 0.17 19.56 -9.22
CA ILE A 31 -0.22 20.09 -7.90
C ILE A 31 -0.98 21.41 -8.07
N ASP A 32 -0.47 22.32 -8.90
CA ASP A 32 -1.11 23.62 -9.16
C ASP A 32 -2.47 23.45 -9.85
N GLN A 33 -2.57 22.53 -10.81
CA GLN A 33 -3.80 22.23 -11.54
C GLN A 33 -4.92 21.74 -10.59
N TYR A 34 -4.57 20.95 -9.58
CA TYR A 34 -5.51 20.33 -8.65
C TYR A 34 -5.50 20.98 -7.26
N ILE A 35 -5.09 22.25 -7.17
CA ILE A 35 -4.97 22.99 -5.89
C ILE A 35 -6.30 23.06 -5.13
N TYR A 36 -7.43 23.17 -5.82
CA TYR A 36 -8.75 23.23 -5.19
C TYR A 36 -9.24 21.87 -4.66
N GLU A 37 -8.65 20.78 -5.13
CA GLU A 37 -9.02 19.41 -4.74
C GLU A 37 -8.13 18.88 -3.61
N TYR A 38 -6.85 19.25 -3.61
CA TYR A 38 -5.83 18.71 -2.70
C TYR A 38 -5.11 19.77 -1.84
N GLY A 39 -5.43 21.05 -1.97
CA GLY A 39 -4.84 22.11 -1.14
C GLY A 39 -3.43 22.56 -1.51
N GLY A 40 -2.84 22.02 -2.59
CA GLY A 40 -1.57 22.50 -3.15
C GLY A 40 -0.30 21.95 -2.49
N GLY A 41 -0.42 21.06 -1.50
CA GLY A 41 0.73 20.34 -0.93
C GLY A 41 1.11 19.08 -1.72
N PHE A 42 0.15 18.48 -2.42
CA PHE A 42 0.30 17.21 -3.12
C PHE A 42 -0.70 17.08 -4.27
N THR A 43 -0.57 16.00 -5.03
CA THR A 43 -1.56 15.56 -6.02
C THR A 43 -1.71 14.04 -5.99
N SER A 44 -2.76 13.50 -6.61
CA SER A 44 -2.97 12.06 -6.73
C SER A 44 -3.70 11.71 -8.03
N ARG A 45 -3.61 10.42 -8.40
CA ARG A 45 -4.47 9.81 -9.43
C ARG A 45 -5.77 9.24 -8.85
N ALA A 46 -5.86 9.09 -7.53
CA ALA A 46 -7.03 8.62 -6.82
C ALA A 46 -7.84 9.81 -6.30
N MET A 47 -9.15 9.66 -6.20
CA MET A 47 -10.02 10.70 -5.67
C MET A 47 -10.02 10.64 -4.15
N LEU A 48 -9.66 11.75 -3.49
CA LEU A 48 -9.60 11.79 -2.02
C LEU A 48 -10.99 11.82 -1.39
N ASN A 49 -11.87 12.67 -1.89
CA ASN A 49 -13.20 12.88 -1.36
C ASN A 49 -14.25 12.24 -2.27
N GLU A 50 -14.42 10.92 -2.19
CA GLU A 50 -15.44 10.18 -2.95
C GLU A 50 -16.86 10.43 -2.39
N PRO A 51 -17.79 11.05 -3.14
CA PRO A 51 -19.12 11.33 -2.65
C PRO A 51 -19.86 10.07 -2.21
N GLY A 52 -20.33 10.06 -0.96
CA GLY A 52 -21.08 8.95 -0.39
C GLY A 52 -20.23 7.76 0.08
N ARG A 53 -18.90 7.86 0.05
CA ARG A 53 -18.01 6.86 0.64
C ARG A 53 -18.09 6.92 2.17
N PRO A 54 -18.35 5.78 2.85
CA PRO A 54 -18.26 5.73 4.30
C PRO A 54 -16.82 5.88 4.81
N GLU A 55 -16.64 6.65 5.88
CA GLU A 55 -15.33 6.94 6.50
C GLU A 55 -14.51 5.70 6.89
N ILE A 56 -15.17 4.56 7.14
CA ILE A 56 -14.49 3.28 7.41
C ILE A 56 -13.58 2.83 6.26
N TYR A 57 -13.80 3.34 5.05
CA TYR A 57 -12.95 3.07 3.89
C TYR A 57 -11.84 4.11 3.70
N ASP A 58 -11.84 5.20 4.46
CA ASP A 58 -10.88 6.30 4.32
C ASP A 58 -9.65 6.04 5.18
N GLN A 59 -9.05 4.87 4.99
CA GLN A 59 -7.97 4.36 5.84
C GLN A 59 -6.62 4.37 5.13
N SER A 60 -6.58 4.68 3.84
CA SER A 60 -5.36 4.74 3.03
C SER A 60 -5.52 5.70 1.86
N PHE A 61 -4.43 6.36 1.48
CA PHE A 61 -4.39 7.17 0.27
C PHE A 61 -2.99 7.16 -0.36
N SER A 62 -2.92 7.09 -1.68
CA SER A 62 -1.66 7.22 -2.42
C SER A 62 -1.59 8.61 -3.05
N PHE A 63 -0.44 9.27 -2.96
CA PHE A 63 -0.26 10.64 -3.42
C PHE A 63 1.20 10.95 -3.76
N TYR A 64 1.42 12.09 -4.39
CA TYR A 64 2.74 12.55 -4.80
C TYR A 64 2.97 13.97 -4.34
N PHE A 65 4.17 14.27 -3.85
CA PHE A 65 4.57 15.62 -3.46
C PHE A 65 6.06 15.85 -3.72
N LEU A 66 6.48 17.12 -3.67
CA LEU A 66 7.87 17.52 -3.84
C LEU A 66 8.57 17.67 -2.50
N GLY A 67 9.82 17.22 -2.43
CA GLY A 67 10.72 17.48 -1.31
C GLY A 67 11.12 18.95 -1.18
N LYS A 68 11.87 19.26 -0.11
CA LYS A 68 12.40 20.59 0.21
C LYS A 68 13.27 21.15 -0.91
N ASP A 69 14.00 20.30 -1.60
CA ASP A 69 14.87 20.68 -2.73
C ASP A 69 14.09 20.99 -4.03
N LYS A 70 12.76 20.79 -4.03
CA LYS A 70 11.87 20.94 -5.19
C LYS A 70 12.26 20.09 -6.40
N LEU A 71 13.08 19.07 -6.19
CA LEU A 71 13.56 18.15 -7.22
C LEU A 71 13.22 16.69 -6.87
N THR A 72 13.27 16.35 -5.60
CA THR A 72 12.90 15.04 -5.10
C THR A 72 11.39 14.88 -5.19
N ILE A 73 10.95 13.83 -5.87
CA ILE A 73 9.55 13.43 -5.91
C ILE A 73 9.35 12.31 -4.89
N TRP A 74 8.42 12.49 -3.98
CA TRP A 74 7.96 11.44 -3.08
C TRP A 74 6.69 10.81 -3.65
N ASN A 75 6.72 9.49 -3.79
CA ASN A 75 5.58 8.66 -4.18
C ASN A 75 5.09 7.94 -2.93
N ALA A 76 4.10 8.54 -2.30
CA ALA A 76 3.70 8.20 -0.97
C ALA A 76 2.44 7.33 -0.95
N ILE A 77 2.39 6.41 0.00
CA ILE A 77 1.16 5.85 0.53
C ILE A 77 1.09 6.16 2.02
N ILE A 78 -0.03 6.75 2.44
CA ILE A 78 -0.35 6.97 3.84
C ILE A 78 -1.47 6.03 4.26
N ILE A 79 -1.36 5.45 5.45
CA ILE A 79 -2.40 4.65 6.07
C ILE A 79 -2.60 5.02 7.53
N THR A 80 -3.79 4.73 8.06
CA THR A 80 -4.06 4.86 9.50
C THR A 80 -3.36 3.75 10.28
N ALA A 81 -3.03 4.01 11.55
CA ALA A 81 -2.54 3.01 12.47
C ALA A 81 -3.52 1.83 12.61
N ARG A 82 -4.83 2.10 12.54
CA ARG A 82 -5.86 1.05 12.50
C ARG A 82 -5.68 0.14 11.29
N LYS A 83 -5.50 0.68 10.09
CA LYS A 83 -5.27 -0.14 8.90
C LYS A 83 -3.95 -0.90 8.98
N ALA A 84 -2.88 -0.24 9.43
CA ALA A 84 -1.58 -0.89 9.62
C ALA A 84 -1.69 -2.10 10.57
N PHE A 85 -2.47 -1.97 11.65
CA PHE A 85 -2.75 -3.07 12.57
C PHE A 85 -3.44 -4.24 11.89
N TRP A 86 -4.51 -4.00 11.15
CA TRP A 86 -5.26 -5.07 10.48
C TRP A 86 -4.46 -5.73 9.35
N ASP A 87 -3.68 -4.95 8.60
CA ASP A 87 -2.80 -5.47 7.56
C ASP A 87 -1.73 -6.38 8.20
N GLU A 88 -1.07 -5.95 9.28
CA GLU A 88 -0.05 -6.75 9.98
C GLU A 88 -0.62 -8.03 10.61
N VAL A 89 -1.81 -7.94 11.24
CA VAL A 89 -2.51 -9.12 11.78
C VAL A 89 -2.84 -10.11 10.66
N ASN A 90 -3.33 -9.62 9.51
CA ASN A 90 -3.63 -10.46 8.35
C ASN A 90 -2.37 -11.13 7.81
N ASP A 91 -1.28 -10.38 7.65
CA ASP A 91 -0.01 -10.90 7.14
C ASP A 91 0.60 -11.94 8.08
N LEU A 92 0.61 -11.69 9.39
CA LEU A 92 1.05 -12.67 10.39
C LEU A 92 0.21 -13.94 10.36
N ALA A 93 -1.12 -13.82 10.28
CA ALA A 93 -2.01 -14.97 10.21
C ALA A 93 -1.78 -15.78 8.92
N ARG A 94 -1.61 -15.12 7.77
CA ARG A 94 -1.33 -15.75 6.48
C ARG A 94 0.02 -16.45 6.47
N ASN A 95 1.07 -15.80 6.99
CA ASN A 95 2.41 -16.39 7.09
C ASN A 95 2.37 -17.64 7.97
N ARG A 96 1.76 -17.56 9.17
CA ARG A 96 1.60 -18.70 10.07
C ARG A 96 0.79 -19.85 9.44
N ALA A 97 -0.28 -19.54 8.70
CA ALA A 97 -1.06 -20.56 8.00
C ALA A 97 -0.29 -21.19 6.83
N THR A 98 0.49 -20.37 6.11
CA THR A 98 1.32 -20.79 4.97
C THR A 98 2.43 -21.73 5.42
N ASP A 99 3.11 -21.40 6.52
CA ASP A 99 4.20 -22.20 7.10
C ASP A 99 3.77 -23.61 7.56
N MET A 100 2.46 -23.84 7.70
CA MET A 100 1.89 -25.15 8.06
C MET A 100 1.60 -26.05 6.85
N LEU A 101 1.63 -25.50 5.62
CA LEU A 101 1.32 -26.21 4.39
C LEU A 101 2.59 -26.62 3.63
N THR A 102 2.50 -27.66 2.81
CA THR A 102 3.56 -27.96 1.82
C THR A 102 3.40 -27.08 0.58
N ASP A 103 4.45 -26.98 -0.24
CA ASP A 103 4.40 -26.22 -1.49
C ASP A 103 3.28 -26.72 -2.42
N GLU A 104 3.04 -28.04 -2.49
CA GLU A 104 1.96 -28.62 -3.29
C GLU A 104 0.57 -28.27 -2.74
N GLU A 105 0.42 -28.25 -1.41
CA GLU A 105 -0.83 -27.83 -0.77
C GLU A 105 -1.10 -26.33 -1.00
N LEU A 106 -0.05 -25.50 -0.96
CA LEU A 106 -0.15 -24.06 -1.27
C LEU A 106 -0.50 -23.82 -2.73
N GLU A 107 0.13 -24.53 -3.65
CA GLU A 107 -0.21 -24.46 -5.07
C GLU A 107 -1.67 -24.81 -5.28
N GLU A 108 -2.19 -25.85 -4.61
CA GLU A 108 -3.60 -26.20 -4.71
C GLU A 108 -4.53 -25.11 -4.14
N VAL A 109 -4.17 -24.49 -3.01
CA VAL A 109 -4.95 -23.41 -2.37
C VAL A 109 -5.01 -22.17 -3.27
N PHE A 110 -3.89 -21.79 -3.88
CA PHE A 110 -3.77 -20.58 -4.68
C PHE A 110 -4.00 -20.79 -6.18
N ASN A 111 -4.15 -22.03 -6.65
CA ASN A 111 -4.48 -22.31 -8.04
C ASN A 111 -5.87 -21.76 -8.37
N VAL A 112 -5.91 -20.81 -9.31
CA VAL A 112 -7.13 -20.20 -9.83
C VAL A 112 -7.37 -20.71 -11.24
N GLU A 113 -8.41 -21.52 -11.40
CA GLU A 113 -8.87 -21.97 -12.70
C GLU A 113 -9.91 -21.02 -13.28
N PHE A 114 -9.94 -20.92 -14.61
CA PHE A 114 -10.86 -20.08 -15.36
C PHE A 114 -11.67 -20.90 -16.35
N VAL A 115 -12.97 -20.65 -16.41
CA VAL A 115 -13.91 -21.31 -17.33
C VAL A 115 -14.52 -20.29 -18.30
N PRO A 116 -14.68 -20.63 -19.59
CA PRO A 116 -15.39 -19.77 -20.54
C PRO A 116 -16.84 -19.55 -20.11
N VAL A 117 -17.28 -18.28 -20.07
CA VAL A 117 -18.66 -17.90 -19.71
C VAL A 117 -19.39 -17.14 -20.82
N GLN A 118 -18.65 -16.64 -21.81
CA GLN A 118 -19.22 -15.93 -22.94
C GLN A 118 -18.57 -16.38 -24.24
N TRP A 119 -19.39 -16.58 -25.26
CA TRP A 119 -18.97 -17.03 -26.58
C TRP A 119 -19.53 -16.10 -27.66
N SER A 120 -18.78 -15.91 -28.74
CA SER A 120 -19.23 -15.22 -29.94
C SER A 120 -20.19 -16.10 -30.74
N PRO A 121 -20.97 -15.52 -31.66
CA PRO A 121 -21.78 -16.31 -32.61
C PRO A 121 -20.96 -17.24 -33.51
N THR A 122 -19.65 -16.99 -33.67
CA THR A 122 -18.72 -17.81 -34.45
C THR A 122 -18.00 -18.88 -33.62
N GLY A 123 -18.30 -18.97 -32.31
CA GLY A 123 -17.73 -19.98 -31.42
C GLY A 123 -16.40 -19.60 -30.75
N GLU A 124 -16.04 -18.32 -30.71
CA GLU A 124 -14.84 -17.82 -30.01
C GLU A 124 -15.17 -17.44 -28.56
N VAL A 125 -14.29 -17.72 -27.61
CA VAL A 125 -14.49 -17.30 -26.20
C VAL A 125 -14.29 -15.79 -26.08
N LEU A 126 -15.32 -15.09 -25.59
CA LEU A 126 -15.31 -13.64 -25.36
C LEU A 126 -15.08 -13.28 -23.89
N GLY A 127 -15.29 -14.21 -22.97
CA GLY A 127 -15.16 -13.95 -21.54
C GLY A 127 -14.92 -15.22 -20.74
N TYR A 128 -14.13 -15.08 -19.67
CA TYR A 128 -13.84 -16.11 -18.69
C TYR A 128 -14.34 -15.68 -17.31
N SER A 129 -14.81 -16.63 -16.53
CA SER A 129 -15.03 -16.47 -15.09
C SER A 129 -14.05 -17.35 -14.34
N ARG A 130 -13.71 -16.97 -13.11
CA ARG A 130 -13.07 -17.88 -12.17
C ARG A 130 -13.99 -19.08 -11.94
N ALA A 131 -13.44 -20.28 -11.98
CA ALA A 131 -14.15 -21.51 -11.65
C ALA A 131 -14.45 -21.52 -10.15
N GLU A 132 -15.67 -21.93 -9.78
CA GLU A 132 -15.98 -22.24 -8.40
C GLU A 132 -15.24 -23.52 -8.00
N LYS A 133 -14.47 -23.45 -6.92
CA LYS A 133 -13.71 -24.57 -6.36
C LYS A 133 -14.07 -24.66 -4.89
N GLU A 134 -14.49 -25.85 -4.44
CA GLU A 134 -14.65 -26.10 -3.02
C GLU A 134 -13.29 -26.00 -2.32
N GLU A 135 -13.23 -25.21 -1.25
CA GLU A 135 -12.00 -25.05 -0.50
C GLU A 135 -11.62 -26.36 0.20
N ARG A 136 -10.40 -26.84 -0.05
CA ARG A 136 -9.85 -28.02 0.60
C ARG A 136 -9.79 -27.81 2.12
N ARG A 137 -10.29 -28.81 2.86
CA ARG A 137 -10.15 -28.90 4.32
C ARG A 137 -8.89 -29.68 4.67
N PHE A 138 -8.15 -29.20 5.66
CA PHE A 138 -6.87 -29.78 6.06
C PHE A 138 -6.98 -30.40 7.46
N GLU A 139 -6.58 -31.67 7.61
CA GLU A 139 -6.57 -32.34 8.92
C GLU A 139 -5.67 -31.62 9.93
N LYS A 140 -4.52 -31.10 9.47
CA LYS A 140 -3.60 -30.29 10.29
C LYS A 140 -4.20 -28.98 10.80
N PHE A 141 -5.25 -28.47 10.16
CA PHE A 141 -6.03 -27.32 10.65
C PHE A 141 -7.24 -27.75 11.49
N GLY A 142 -7.31 -29.02 11.90
CA GLY A 142 -8.47 -29.56 12.61
C GLY A 142 -9.73 -29.61 11.73
N GLY A 143 -9.57 -29.79 10.42
CA GLY A 143 -10.66 -29.83 9.45
C GLY A 143 -11.09 -28.47 8.91
N LEU A 144 -10.40 -27.39 9.26
CA LEU A 144 -10.63 -26.06 8.69
C LEU A 144 -10.03 -25.92 7.28
N THR A 145 -10.57 -25.01 6.48
CA THR A 145 -9.94 -24.56 5.24
C THR A 145 -8.78 -23.60 5.53
N TYR A 146 -7.94 -23.32 4.53
CA TYR A 146 -6.87 -22.32 4.66
C TYR A 146 -7.40 -20.94 5.08
N HIS A 147 -8.51 -20.48 4.47
CA HIS A 147 -9.09 -19.19 4.80
C HIS A 147 -9.79 -19.17 6.18
N GLU A 148 -10.44 -20.27 6.58
CA GLU A 148 -10.96 -20.43 7.93
C GLU A 148 -9.83 -20.41 8.98
N MET A 149 -8.71 -21.08 8.71
CA MET A 149 -7.53 -21.08 9.58
C MET A 149 -6.90 -19.68 9.70
N CYS A 150 -6.78 -18.93 8.59
CA CYS A 150 -6.33 -17.53 8.64
C CYS A 150 -7.20 -16.70 9.58
N ARG A 151 -8.54 -16.75 9.46
CA ARG A 151 -9.46 -15.98 10.33
C ARG A 151 -9.34 -16.38 11.80
N LYS A 152 -9.14 -17.66 12.07
CA LYS A 152 -8.90 -18.16 13.42
C LYS A 152 -7.59 -17.58 13.99
N LEU A 153 -6.51 -17.62 13.21
CA LEU A 153 -5.21 -17.07 13.59
C LEU A 153 -5.27 -15.56 13.78
N GLU A 154 -5.99 -14.81 12.94
CA GLU A 154 -6.23 -13.37 13.14
C GLU A 154 -6.87 -13.12 14.51
N THR A 155 -7.93 -13.86 14.84
CA THR A 155 -8.61 -13.76 16.13
C THR A 155 -7.65 -14.07 17.29
N ASP A 156 -6.87 -15.14 17.16
CA ASP A 156 -5.89 -15.55 18.18
C ASP A 156 -4.78 -14.49 18.36
N ILE A 157 -4.28 -13.89 17.28
CA ILE A 157 -3.26 -12.84 17.30
C ILE A 157 -3.81 -11.59 17.99
N ILE A 158 -5.01 -11.13 17.62
CA ILE A 158 -5.65 -9.94 18.20
C ILE A 158 -5.78 -10.07 19.72
N HIS A 159 -6.14 -11.26 20.21
CA HIS A 159 -6.37 -11.48 21.63
C HIS A 159 -5.10 -11.75 22.43
N ASN A 160 -4.13 -12.46 21.88
CA ASN A 160 -3.00 -12.97 22.64
C ASN A 160 -1.69 -12.24 22.36
N GLU A 161 -1.48 -11.81 21.11
CA GLU A 161 -0.19 -11.27 20.63
C GLU A 161 -0.41 -10.11 19.63
N PRO A 162 -1.17 -9.05 19.99
CA PRO A 162 -1.47 -7.99 19.05
C PRO A 162 -0.18 -7.26 18.63
N PRO A 163 0.06 -7.06 17.32
CA PRO A 163 1.27 -6.40 16.86
C PRO A 163 1.29 -4.93 17.32
N PRO A 164 2.45 -4.42 17.80
CA PRO A 164 2.57 -3.02 18.14
C PRO A 164 2.63 -2.19 16.86
N ILE A 165 1.74 -1.20 16.74
CA ILE A 165 1.71 -0.27 15.62
C ILE A 165 2.07 1.13 16.10
N TYR A 166 2.92 1.80 15.32
CA TYR A 166 3.41 3.13 15.61
C TYR A 166 3.34 4.01 14.37
N GLU A 167 3.28 5.32 14.60
CA GLU A 167 3.51 6.26 13.51
C GLU A 167 4.93 6.10 12.97
N SER A 168 5.06 6.13 11.65
CA SER A 168 6.36 5.93 10.99
C SER A 168 6.41 6.48 9.57
N TYR A 169 7.62 6.73 9.11
CA TYR A 169 8.02 6.99 7.74
C TYR A 169 9.08 5.95 7.34
N SER A 170 8.87 5.23 6.25
CA SER A 170 9.86 4.32 5.67
C SER A 170 9.98 4.51 4.16
N HIS A 171 11.15 4.25 3.59
CA HIS A 171 11.44 4.54 2.20
C HIS A 171 11.56 3.27 1.35
N ASP A 172 11.15 3.37 0.09
CA ASP A 172 11.46 2.39 -0.94
C ASP A 172 12.05 3.09 -2.18
N ARG A 173 13.34 2.84 -2.43
CA ARG A 173 14.07 3.45 -3.54
C ARG A 173 13.93 2.71 -4.87
N SER A 174 13.18 1.62 -4.91
CA SER A 174 12.98 0.82 -6.11
C SER A 174 11.95 1.43 -7.08
N TYR A 175 11.21 2.46 -6.66
CA TYR A 175 10.16 3.06 -7.49
C TYR A 175 10.69 3.83 -8.71
N VAL A 176 9.97 3.70 -9.83
CA VAL A 176 10.27 4.38 -11.10
C VAL A 176 9.85 5.85 -11.07
N TYR A 177 8.74 6.14 -10.40
CA TYR A 177 8.15 7.47 -10.33
C TYR A 177 8.33 8.03 -8.92
N GLY A 178 9.42 8.75 -8.67
CA GLY A 178 9.81 9.23 -7.35
C GLY A 178 10.48 8.19 -6.45
N ILE A 179 10.76 8.60 -5.21
CA ILE A 179 11.17 7.73 -4.10
C ILE A 179 9.89 7.29 -3.38
N GLY A 180 9.72 5.98 -3.21
CA GLY A 180 8.63 5.42 -2.43
C GLY A 180 8.68 5.86 -0.97
N LEU A 181 7.55 6.26 -0.43
CA LEU A 181 7.39 6.65 0.97
C LEU A 181 6.15 5.94 1.54
N TYR A 182 6.34 5.21 2.62
CA TYR A 182 5.25 4.59 3.36
C TYR A 182 5.08 5.33 4.68
N ILE A 183 3.85 5.77 4.94
CA ILE A 183 3.50 6.61 6.09
C ILE A 183 2.41 5.91 6.91
N VAL A 184 2.65 5.77 8.21
CA VAL A 184 1.64 5.36 9.18
C VAL A 184 1.35 6.53 10.10
N VAL A 185 0.08 6.89 10.26
CA VAL A 185 -0.37 7.98 11.15
C VAL A 185 -1.45 7.52 12.12
N ASP A 186 -1.44 8.07 13.33
CA ASP A 186 -2.49 7.85 14.33
C ASP A 186 -3.64 8.84 14.08
N LYS A 187 -4.43 8.52 13.05
CA LYS A 187 -5.64 9.23 12.65
C LYS A 187 -6.76 8.24 12.39
N GLU A 188 -7.99 8.65 12.69
CA GLU A 188 -9.17 7.81 12.43
C GLU A 188 -9.48 7.69 10.93
N VAL A 189 -9.21 8.76 10.17
CA VAL A 189 -9.45 8.85 8.73
C VAL A 189 -8.30 9.57 8.03
N ILE A 190 -8.06 9.22 6.77
CA ILE A 190 -7.14 9.90 5.87
C ILE A 190 -7.92 10.91 5.05
N ASN A 191 -7.70 12.19 5.35
CA ASN A 191 -8.25 13.33 4.63
C ASN A 191 -7.13 14.33 4.29
N GLN A 192 -7.47 15.42 3.60
CA GLN A 192 -6.48 16.40 3.17
C GLN A 192 -5.67 16.99 4.35
N PRO A 193 -6.28 17.45 5.46
CA PRO A 193 -5.52 17.91 6.62
C PRO A 193 -4.55 16.87 7.21
N ALA A 194 -4.93 15.59 7.24
CA ALA A 194 -4.06 14.53 7.73
C ALA A 194 -2.85 14.33 6.82
N ILE A 195 -3.05 14.40 5.50
CA ILE A 195 -1.97 14.30 4.50
C ILE A 195 -1.05 15.52 4.60
N ASP A 196 -1.60 16.73 4.63
CA ASP A 196 -0.83 17.97 4.72
C ASP A 196 0.06 17.98 5.98
N ALA A 197 -0.51 17.63 7.14
CA ALA A 197 0.25 17.53 8.40
C ALA A 197 1.34 16.44 8.36
N ALA A 198 1.07 15.31 7.70
CA ALA A 198 2.05 14.24 7.55
C ALA A 198 3.21 14.64 6.64
N ILE A 199 2.93 15.37 5.55
CA ILE A 199 3.95 15.95 4.66
C ILE A 199 4.78 16.96 5.43
N GLU A 200 4.14 17.92 6.11
CA GLU A 200 4.83 19.00 6.81
C GLU A 200 5.81 18.45 7.84
N ARG A 201 5.36 17.50 8.67
CA ARG A 201 6.21 16.80 9.64
C ARG A 201 7.35 16.02 8.98
N PHE A 202 7.09 15.31 7.89
CA PHE A 202 8.13 14.56 7.19
C PHE A 202 9.24 15.49 6.64
N LEU A 203 8.83 16.62 6.06
CA LEU A 203 9.74 17.66 5.60
C LEU A 203 10.53 18.22 6.79
N GLU A 204 9.89 18.58 7.90
CA GLU A 204 10.54 19.07 9.13
C GLU A 204 11.60 18.12 9.69
N LEU A 205 11.32 16.81 9.69
CA LEU A 205 12.27 15.75 10.09
C LEU A 205 13.44 15.56 9.12
N GLY A 206 13.46 16.30 8.01
CA GLY A 206 14.52 16.28 7.02
C GLY A 206 14.41 15.12 6.06
N GLU A 207 13.19 14.63 5.81
CA GLU A 207 12.87 13.59 4.81
C GLU A 207 13.59 12.27 5.07
N ARG A 208 13.58 11.85 6.33
CA ARG A 208 14.27 10.65 6.81
C ARG A 208 13.26 9.61 7.26
N GLU A 209 13.70 8.36 7.23
CA GLU A 209 12.98 7.31 7.92
C GLU A 209 12.91 7.64 9.41
N TRP A 210 11.76 7.35 10.00
CA TRP A 210 11.47 7.65 11.40
C TRP A 210 10.36 6.74 11.90
N GLY A 211 10.41 6.36 13.18
CA GLY A 211 9.34 5.60 13.81
C GLY A 211 9.25 5.93 15.29
N PHE A 212 8.04 6.17 15.79
CA PHE A 212 7.83 6.40 17.22
C PHE A 212 7.74 5.08 17.97
N ASN A 213 8.84 4.59 18.53
CA ASN A 213 8.78 3.47 19.47
C ASN A 213 8.75 4.01 20.92
N PRO A 214 7.64 3.87 21.67
CA PRO A 214 7.54 4.35 23.05
C PRO A 214 8.53 3.66 24.00
N SER A 215 9.04 2.48 23.67
CA SER A 215 10.14 1.86 24.44
C SER A 215 11.51 2.56 24.28
N CYS A 216 11.66 3.43 23.28
CA CYS A 216 12.82 4.31 23.08
C CYS A 216 12.61 5.74 23.63
N SER A 217 11.50 6.04 24.31
CA SER A 217 11.20 7.39 24.82
C SER A 217 11.88 7.74 26.15
N LYS A 218 13.08 7.22 26.40
CA LYS A 218 14.01 7.78 27.37
C LYS A 218 15.20 8.34 26.61
N GLU A 219 15.46 9.64 26.80
CA GLU A 219 16.54 10.47 26.24
C GLU A 219 16.17 11.17 24.90
N SER A 220 16.17 12.50 24.75
CA SER A 220 16.53 13.62 25.63
C SER A 220 15.80 14.88 25.14
N ILE A 221 15.03 15.53 26.01
CA ILE A 221 14.83 16.98 25.91
C ILE A 221 16.03 17.58 26.62
N ALA A 222 17.04 18.01 25.84
CA ALA A 222 18.02 18.95 26.33
C ALA A 222 17.52 20.35 25.92
N VAL A 223 17.32 21.18 26.96
CA VAL A 223 17.05 22.62 26.90
C VAL A 223 18.15 23.35 26.12
#